data_AF-M2TNK7-F1
#
_entry.id   AF-M2TNK7-F1
#
_cell.length_a   1.000
_cell.length_b   1.000
_cell.length_c   1.000
_cell.angle_alpha   90.00
_cell.angle_beta   90.00
_cell.angle_gamma   90.00
#
_symmetry.space_group_name_H-M   'P 1'
#
loop_
_entity.id
_entity.type
_entity.pdbx_description
1 polymer ?
#
loop_
_entity_poly.entity_id
_entity_poly.type
_entity_poly.pdbx_seq_one_letter_code
_entity_poly.pdbx_strand_id
1 'polypeptide(L)'
;MALQDLIFGVIGAHVALTVTLTPLLILFIRSIYRVYFHPLAHIPGPILSKLTSLWLHYHAYIGDEASVIHKLHQQYGPYVRVSPNEVDLNDADGIPAIYVSKGGFPKAGCYANFDIDGHKTIFSTTNQEYRAHRAKAVLPLFSTKSLRENEQAIWGCVDCMVNRLKEEAKTKRPVNVLNLTRSLAVDAVSTHLFRENYDGVSEKGPVLSVSAFVDAFVAVGRFFYLPNIAFVWIEWAAERWAPNRETDDSMSLVDKFVATLVGNTTSKSTTYPGRLLAIGLSDSEVRAQCKDLIFAGTDSTGMNLATIMRSLVLHPEKYQRLKEEFNKNADLGPDAQDAQALPYLNAVVKEGLRLSMANPTRLPHVVPAGGWTF
;
A
#
# COMPACT_ATOMS: atom_id res chain seq x y z
N MET A 1 -4.68 30.75 -47.16
CA MET A 1 -4.00 32.06 -47.18
C MET A 1 -4.79 33.08 -46.37
N ALA A 2 -5.84 33.72 -46.87
CA ALA A 2 -6.50 34.85 -46.16
C ALA A 2 -6.86 34.64 -44.68
N LEU A 3 -7.40 33.48 -44.28
CA LEU A 3 -7.72 33.19 -42.87
C LEU A 3 -6.46 32.99 -42.01
N GLN A 4 -5.44 32.29 -42.54
CA GLN A 4 -4.17 32.12 -41.85
C GLN A 4 -3.47 33.46 -41.69
N ASP A 5 -3.41 34.28 -42.75
CA ASP A 5 -2.76 35.58 -42.73
C ASP A 5 -3.46 36.56 -41.75
N LEU A 6 -4.79 36.49 -41.66
CA LEU A 6 -5.57 37.23 -40.66
C LEU A 6 -5.28 36.76 -39.24
N ILE A 7 -5.22 35.44 -39.00
CA ILE A 7 -4.90 34.87 -37.69
C ILE A 7 -3.48 35.28 -37.29
N PHE A 8 -2.49 35.13 -38.16
CA PHE A 8 -1.11 35.54 -37.88
C PHE A 8 -0.98 37.05 -37.68
N GLY A 9 -1.73 37.86 -38.42
CA GLY A 9 -1.79 39.32 -38.25
C GLY A 9 -2.34 39.74 -36.88
N VAL A 10 -3.43 39.12 -36.43
CA VAL A 10 -4.04 39.40 -35.10
C VAL A 10 -3.14 38.91 -33.96
N ILE A 11 -2.53 37.73 -34.11
CA ILE A 11 -1.55 37.19 -33.14
C ILE A 11 -0.35 38.13 -33.03
N GLY A 12 0.18 38.60 -34.17
CA GLY A 12 1.32 39.52 -34.22
C GLY A 12 1.02 40.90 -33.65
N ALA A 13 -0.19 41.43 -33.86
CA ALA A 13 -0.61 42.74 -33.36
C ALA A 13 -0.89 42.75 -31.85
N HIS A 14 -1.32 41.62 -31.28
CA HIS A 14 -1.74 41.51 -29.88
C HIS A 14 -1.15 40.27 -29.19
N VAL A 15 0.18 40.12 -29.26
CA VAL A 15 0.90 38.96 -28.71
C VAL A 15 0.56 38.71 -27.24
N ALA A 16 0.59 39.74 -26.39
CA ALA A 16 0.29 39.60 -24.96
C ALA A 16 -1.15 39.14 -24.69
N LEU A 17 -2.12 39.66 -25.45
CA LEU A 17 -3.52 39.27 -25.33
C LEU A 17 -3.74 37.83 -25.82
N THR A 18 -3.08 37.45 -26.92
CA THR A 18 -3.15 36.10 -27.49
C THR A 18 -2.55 35.07 -26.53
N VAL A 19 -1.37 35.35 -25.97
CA VAL A 19 -0.66 34.46 -25.04
C VAL A 19 -1.45 34.25 -23.75
N THR A 20 -2.25 35.22 -23.32
CA THR A 20 -3.04 35.13 -22.08
C THR A 20 -4.47 34.60 -22.29
N LEU A 21 -5.19 35.08 -23.30
CA LEU A 21 -6.59 34.69 -23.53
C LEU A 21 -6.73 33.32 -24.19
N THR A 22 -5.77 32.89 -25.03
CA THR A 22 -5.87 31.60 -25.72
C THR A 22 -5.86 30.41 -24.74
N PRO A 23 -4.94 30.32 -23.76
CA PRO A 23 -4.98 29.27 -22.75
C PRO A 23 -6.27 29.30 -21.92
N LEU A 24 -6.76 30.49 -21.55
CA LEU A 24 -8.00 30.64 -20.80
C LEU A 24 -9.21 30.13 -21.59
N LEU A 25 -9.30 30.46 -22.88
CA LEU A 25 -10.34 29.97 -23.78
C LEU A 25 -10.28 28.46 -23.94
N ILE A 26 -9.08 27.89 -24.12
CA ILE A 26 -8.88 26.44 -24.19
C ILE A 26 -9.32 25.76 -22.89
N LEU A 27 -8.95 26.30 -21.73
CA LEU A 27 -9.36 25.79 -20.42
C LEU A 27 -10.88 25.88 -20.24
N PHE A 28 -11.51 26.97 -20.69
CA PHE A 28 -12.95 27.17 -20.64
C PHE A 28 -13.70 26.14 -21.51
N ILE A 29 -13.31 26.00 -22.78
CA ILE A 29 -13.89 25.01 -23.71
C ILE A 29 -13.70 23.59 -23.15
N ARG A 30 -12.51 23.26 -22.65
CA ARG A 30 -12.21 21.96 -22.04
C ARG A 30 -13.05 21.72 -20.78
N SER A 31 -13.32 22.75 -19.99
CA SER A 31 -14.16 22.68 -18.80
C SER A 31 -15.61 22.35 -19.15
N ILE A 32 -16.18 23.05 -20.15
CA ILE A 32 -17.52 22.74 -20.68
C ILE A 32 -17.58 21.30 -21.19
N TYR A 33 -16.59 20.89 -22.00
CA TYR A 33 -16.52 19.51 -22.50
C TYR A 33 -16.49 18.48 -21.36
N ARG A 34 -15.62 18.67 -20.36
CA ARG A 34 -15.46 17.73 -19.24
C ARG A 34 -16.72 17.54 -18.41
N VAL A 35 -17.51 18.60 -18.23
CA VAL A 35 -18.72 18.59 -17.42
C VAL A 35 -19.91 18.02 -18.17
N TYR A 36 -20.12 18.42 -19.44
CA TYR A 36 -21.38 18.14 -20.16
C TYR A 36 -21.26 17.10 -21.27
N PHE A 37 -20.11 17.00 -21.95
CA PHE A 37 -19.96 16.20 -23.17
C PHE A 37 -18.98 15.02 -23.02
N HIS A 38 -18.27 14.95 -21.91
CA HIS A 38 -17.35 13.85 -21.61
C HIS A 38 -18.12 12.52 -21.52
N PRO A 39 -17.54 11.37 -21.96
CA PRO A 39 -18.19 10.07 -21.80
C PRO A 39 -18.62 9.76 -20.36
N LEU A 40 -17.86 10.25 -19.37
CA LEU A 40 -18.16 10.14 -17.93
C LEU A 40 -18.99 11.31 -17.37
N ALA A 41 -19.67 12.12 -18.20
CA ALA A 41 -20.47 13.26 -17.74
C ALA A 41 -21.69 12.83 -16.90
N HIS A 42 -22.25 11.66 -17.21
CA HIS A 42 -23.37 11.05 -16.49
C HIS A 42 -23.00 10.57 -15.08
N ILE A 43 -21.72 10.38 -14.79
CA ILE A 43 -21.25 9.95 -13.47
C ILE A 43 -21.22 11.15 -12.51
N PRO A 44 -21.89 11.06 -11.35
CA PRO A 44 -21.94 12.14 -10.39
C PRO A 44 -20.60 12.39 -9.71
N GLY A 45 -20.43 13.58 -9.14
CA GLY A 45 -19.21 13.98 -8.43
C GLY A 45 -19.05 15.51 -8.36
N PRO A 46 -18.18 16.02 -7.48
CA PRO A 46 -17.91 17.46 -7.37
C PRO A 46 -17.54 18.10 -8.73
N ILE A 47 -17.92 19.36 -8.94
CA ILE A 47 -17.57 20.05 -10.19
C ILE A 47 -16.04 20.13 -10.35
N LEU A 48 -15.31 20.42 -9.28
CA LEU A 48 -13.84 20.52 -9.31
C LEU A 48 -13.17 19.20 -9.74
N SER A 49 -13.66 18.05 -9.26
CA SER A 49 -13.10 16.74 -9.64
C SER A 49 -13.36 16.41 -11.11
N LYS A 50 -14.50 16.83 -11.67
CA LYS A 50 -14.79 16.71 -13.11
C LYS A 50 -13.87 17.60 -13.95
N LEU A 51 -13.48 18.76 -13.43
CA LEU A 51 -12.68 19.76 -14.14
C LEU A 51 -11.18 19.48 -14.11
N THR A 52 -10.63 19.00 -13.00
CA THR A 52 -9.18 18.83 -12.83
C THR A 52 -8.81 17.72 -11.84
N SER A 53 -7.72 17.00 -12.11
CA SER A 53 -7.14 16.01 -11.20
C SER A 53 -6.48 16.64 -9.96
N LEU A 54 -6.22 17.95 -10.00
CA LEU A 54 -5.63 18.67 -8.86
C LEU A 54 -6.50 18.60 -7.60
N TRP A 55 -7.83 18.47 -7.75
CA TRP A 55 -8.73 18.27 -6.61
C TRP A 55 -8.37 16.98 -5.86
N LEU A 56 -8.14 15.89 -6.60
CA LEU A 56 -7.77 14.60 -6.03
C LEU A 56 -6.37 14.63 -5.43
N HIS A 57 -5.40 15.24 -6.16
CA HIS A 57 -4.03 15.39 -5.68
C HIS A 57 -3.98 16.20 -4.38
N TYR A 58 -4.82 17.22 -4.22
CA TYR A 58 -4.93 18.00 -2.99
C TYR A 58 -5.36 17.13 -1.80
N HIS A 59 -6.44 16.36 -1.95
CA HIS A 59 -6.94 15.50 -0.88
C HIS A 59 -5.98 14.34 -0.54
N ALA A 60 -5.26 13.82 -1.54
CA ALA A 60 -4.17 12.87 -1.32
C ALA A 60 -3.00 13.52 -0.54
N TYR A 61 -2.63 14.75 -0.88
CA TYR A 61 -1.54 15.47 -0.22
C TYR A 61 -1.84 15.83 1.24
N ILE A 62 -3.06 16.32 1.51
CA ILE A 62 -3.51 16.65 2.87
C ILE A 62 -3.76 15.38 3.70
N GLY A 63 -4.03 14.24 3.04
CA GLY A 63 -4.24 12.96 3.70
C GLY A 63 -5.68 12.71 4.16
N ASP A 64 -6.66 13.43 3.61
CA ASP A 64 -8.08 13.27 3.90
C ASP A 64 -8.86 12.57 2.78
N GLU A 65 -8.19 12.13 1.72
CA GLU A 65 -8.77 11.49 0.52
C GLU A 65 -9.83 10.43 0.86
N ALA A 66 -9.47 9.41 1.63
CA ALA A 66 -10.39 8.33 1.97
C ALA A 66 -11.66 8.83 2.69
N SER A 67 -11.51 9.82 3.57
CA SER A 67 -12.65 10.40 4.31
C SER A 67 -13.55 11.23 3.41
N VAL A 68 -12.97 12.02 2.51
CA VAL A 68 -13.71 12.84 1.56
C VAL A 68 -14.45 11.97 0.55
N ILE A 69 -13.77 11.00 -0.04
CA ILE A 69 -14.36 10.09 -1.03
C ILE A 69 -15.46 9.23 -0.41
N HIS A 70 -15.30 8.76 0.83
CA HIS A 70 -16.38 8.07 1.56
C HIS A 70 -17.64 8.94 1.68
N LYS A 71 -17.50 10.23 2.03
CA LYS A 71 -18.63 11.18 2.08
C LYS A 71 -19.26 11.38 0.70
N LEU A 72 -18.46 11.41 -0.37
CA LEU A 72 -18.98 11.51 -1.72
C LEU A 72 -19.79 10.27 -2.11
N HIS A 73 -19.36 9.06 -1.73
CA HIS A 73 -20.16 7.85 -1.94
C HIS A 73 -21.47 7.86 -1.16
N GLN A 74 -21.47 8.38 0.08
CA GLN A 74 -22.71 8.57 0.84
C GLN A 74 -23.68 9.54 0.14
N GLN A 75 -23.16 10.53 -0.59
CA GLN A 75 -23.97 11.54 -1.28
C GLN A 75 -24.45 11.10 -2.68
N TYR A 76 -23.55 10.51 -3.47
CA TYR A 76 -23.74 10.29 -4.90
C TYR A 76 -23.98 8.83 -5.28
N GLY A 77 -23.78 7.90 -4.34
CA GLY A 77 -23.94 6.46 -4.55
C GLY A 77 -22.64 5.73 -4.90
N PRO A 78 -22.71 4.53 -5.47
CA PRO A 78 -21.57 3.60 -5.61
C PRO A 78 -20.50 4.04 -6.62
N TYR A 79 -20.80 4.97 -7.52
CA TYR A 79 -19.85 5.44 -8.54
C TYR A 79 -19.68 6.95 -8.45
N VAL A 80 -18.45 7.41 -8.23
CA VAL A 80 -18.14 8.84 -8.05
C VAL A 80 -17.00 9.24 -8.97
N ARG A 81 -17.18 10.29 -9.76
CA ARG A 81 -16.12 10.85 -10.60
C ARG A 81 -15.20 11.73 -9.75
N VAL A 82 -14.00 11.22 -9.43
CA VAL A 82 -13.01 11.85 -8.53
C VAL A 82 -11.88 12.57 -9.28
N SER A 83 -11.79 12.37 -10.60
CA SER A 83 -10.86 13.03 -11.52
C SER A 83 -11.55 13.13 -12.90
N PRO A 84 -11.08 13.96 -13.85
CA PRO A 84 -11.70 14.03 -15.16
C PRO A 84 -11.80 12.67 -15.86
N ASN A 85 -10.85 11.77 -15.61
CA ASN A 85 -10.78 10.44 -16.23
C ASN A 85 -10.81 9.29 -15.22
N GLU A 86 -11.16 9.54 -13.94
CA GLU A 86 -11.20 8.50 -12.92
C GLU A 86 -12.56 8.47 -12.23
N VAL A 87 -13.00 7.25 -11.97
CA VAL A 87 -14.20 6.93 -11.21
C VAL A 87 -13.74 6.12 -10.01
N ASP A 88 -14.14 6.55 -8.82
CA ASP A 88 -14.03 5.75 -7.61
C ASP A 88 -15.27 4.88 -7.43
N LEU A 89 -15.06 3.66 -6.94
CA LEU A 89 -16.07 2.63 -6.84
C LEU A 89 -16.22 2.15 -5.42
N ASN A 90 -17.45 2.18 -4.93
CA ASN A 90 -17.88 1.54 -3.70
C ASN A 90 -18.95 0.48 -4.03
N ASP A 91 -18.52 -0.53 -4.78
CA ASP A 91 -19.37 -1.61 -5.30
C ASP A 91 -18.62 -2.96 -5.23
N ALA A 92 -19.22 -3.92 -4.52
CA ALA A 92 -18.64 -5.25 -4.34
C ALA A 92 -18.59 -6.04 -5.65
N ASP A 93 -19.54 -5.82 -6.56
CA ASP A 93 -19.64 -6.55 -7.83
C ASP A 93 -18.55 -6.11 -8.82
N GLY A 94 -17.96 -4.93 -8.62
CA GLY A 94 -16.79 -4.45 -9.38
C GLY A 94 -15.48 -5.14 -9.02
N ILE A 95 -15.34 -5.69 -7.81
CA ILE A 95 -14.08 -6.27 -7.31
C ILE A 95 -13.59 -7.43 -8.20
N PRO A 96 -14.43 -8.43 -8.55
CA PRO A 96 -14.00 -9.51 -9.44
C PRO A 96 -13.52 -9.00 -10.80
N ALA A 97 -14.13 -7.98 -11.39
CA ALA A 97 -13.71 -7.46 -12.69
C ALA A 97 -12.37 -6.72 -12.61
N ILE A 98 -12.21 -5.86 -11.60
CA ILE A 98 -11.04 -5.00 -11.47
C ILE A 98 -9.80 -5.78 -11.03
N TYR A 99 -9.93 -6.76 -10.12
CA TYR A 99 -8.77 -7.38 -9.45
C TYR A 99 -8.51 -8.85 -9.79
N VAL A 100 -9.53 -9.60 -10.24
CA VAL A 100 -9.46 -11.08 -10.27
C VAL A 100 -9.61 -11.65 -11.68
N SER A 101 -10.71 -11.29 -12.35
CA SER A 101 -11.14 -11.89 -13.62
C SER A 101 -10.12 -11.62 -14.71
N LYS A 102 -9.66 -12.70 -15.37
CA LYS A 102 -8.63 -12.64 -16.43
C LYS A 102 -7.33 -11.91 -15.99
N GLY A 103 -6.99 -11.98 -14.70
CA GLY A 103 -5.79 -11.34 -14.14
C GLY A 103 -5.99 -9.89 -13.68
N GLY A 104 -7.24 -9.41 -13.69
CA GLY A 104 -7.60 -8.04 -13.31
C GLY A 104 -7.27 -7.01 -14.39
N PHE A 105 -7.72 -5.79 -14.17
CA PHE A 105 -7.36 -4.64 -14.98
C PHE A 105 -5.86 -4.31 -14.80
N PRO A 106 -5.20 -3.67 -15.78
CA PRO A 106 -3.84 -3.18 -15.60
C PRO A 106 -3.76 -2.11 -14.51
N LYS A 107 -2.68 -2.09 -13.74
CA LYS A 107 -2.40 -1.01 -12.78
C LYS A 107 -2.19 0.32 -13.49
N ALA A 108 -2.61 1.41 -12.87
CA ALA A 108 -2.35 2.75 -13.38
C ALA A 108 -0.85 3.10 -13.36
N GLY A 109 -0.45 4.08 -14.19
CA GLY A 109 0.96 4.49 -14.33
C GLY A 109 1.61 4.99 -13.04
N CYS A 110 0.81 5.46 -12.07
CA CYS A 110 1.29 5.93 -10.77
C CYS A 110 1.97 4.85 -9.92
N TYR A 111 1.74 3.56 -10.18
CA TYR A 111 2.43 2.48 -9.48
C TYR A 111 3.96 2.52 -9.66
N ALA A 112 4.47 3.12 -10.74
CA ALA A 112 5.90 3.33 -10.95
C ALA A 112 6.54 4.28 -9.91
N ASN A 113 5.74 5.05 -9.17
CA ASN A 113 6.22 5.89 -8.06
C ASN A 113 6.64 5.05 -6.82
N PHE A 114 6.41 3.74 -6.86
CA PHE A 114 6.89 2.77 -5.87
C PHE A 114 7.98 1.86 -6.43
N ASP A 115 8.62 2.22 -7.55
CA ASP A 115 9.84 1.54 -7.99
C ASP A 115 10.94 1.77 -6.92
N ILE A 116 11.68 0.72 -6.57
CA ILE A 116 12.70 0.77 -5.52
C ILE A 116 14.07 0.58 -6.16
N ASP A 117 15.01 1.47 -5.85
CA ASP A 117 16.38 1.45 -6.38
C ASP A 117 16.45 1.35 -7.92
N GLY A 118 15.49 1.97 -8.62
CA GLY A 118 15.38 1.92 -10.09
C GLY A 118 14.83 0.60 -10.65
N HIS A 119 14.32 -0.29 -9.79
CA HIS A 119 13.73 -1.58 -10.18
C HIS A 119 12.22 -1.59 -9.96
N LYS A 120 11.50 -2.14 -10.95
CA LYS A 120 10.08 -2.44 -10.83
C LYS A 120 9.87 -3.66 -9.96
N THR A 121 9.12 -3.53 -8.87
CA THR A 121 8.79 -4.66 -8.01
C THR A 121 7.56 -5.40 -8.52
N ILE A 122 7.23 -6.54 -7.90
CA ILE A 122 5.94 -7.20 -8.14
C ILE A 122 4.78 -6.22 -7.86
N PHE A 123 4.92 -5.35 -6.85
CA PHE A 123 3.93 -4.34 -6.53
C PHE A 123 3.90 -3.17 -7.52
N SER A 124 5.03 -2.58 -7.88
CA SER A 124 5.06 -1.34 -8.67
C SER A 124 4.88 -1.53 -10.18
N THR A 125 5.18 -2.73 -10.71
CA THR A 125 5.08 -2.98 -12.16
C THR A 125 3.65 -2.85 -12.70
N THR A 126 3.51 -2.17 -13.83
CA THR A 126 2.26 -2.07 -14.61
C THR A 126 2.17 -3.12 -15.72
N ASN A 127 3.23 -3.89 -15.95
CA ASN A 127 3.27 -4.95 -16.97
C ASN A 127 2.90 -6.31 -16.35
N GLN A 128 1.82 -6.90 -16.86
CA GLN A 128 1.25 -8.15 -16.35
C GLN A 128 2.17 -9.36 -16.56
N GLU A 129 2.86 -9.45 -17.71
CA GLU A 129 3.79 -10.55 -18.01
C GLU A 129 5.03 -10.47 -17.12
N TYR A 130 5.59 -9.26 -16.98
CA TYR A 130 6.71 -8.98 -16.08
C TYR A 130 6.38 -9.37 -14.63
N ARG A 131 5.17 -9.05 -14.18
CA ARG A 131 4.65 -9.43 -12.86
C ARG A 131 4.47 -10.94 -12.74
N ALA A 132 3.81 -11.57 -13.72
CA ALA A 132 3.42 -12.97 -13.65
C ALA A 132 4.64 -13.90 -13.48
N HIS A 133 5.74 -13.62 -14.19
CA HIS A 133 6.98 -14.40 -14.07
C HIS A 133 7.53 -14.39 -12.64
N ARG A 134 7.60 -13.21 -12.02
CA ARG A 134 8.11 -13.02 -10.64
C ARG A 134 7.15 -13.57 -9.61
N ALA A 135 5.87 -13.24 -9.72
CA ALA A 135 4.83 -13.70 -8.81
C ALA A 135 4.76 -15.24 -8.79
N LYS A 136 4.83 -15.91 -9.95
CA LYS A 136 4.83 -17.38 -10.03
C LYS A 136 5.95 -18.02 -9.20
N ALA A 137 7.13 -17.40 -9.14
CA ALA A 137 8.27 -17.94 -8.40
C ALA A 137 8.03 -17.95 -6.87
N VAL A 138 7.37 -16.92 -6.36
CA VAL A 138 7.28 -16.63 -4.91
C VAL A 138 5.90 -16.89 -4.29
N LEU A 139 4.82 -16.86 -5.07
CA LEU A 139 3.46 -17.13 -4.59
C LEU A 139 3.31 -18.41 -3.75
N PRO A 140 3.99 -19.54 -4.05
CA PRO A 140 3.90 -20.73 -3.20
C PRO A 140 4.31 -20.52 -1.73
N LEU A 141 5.17 -19.54 -1.45
CA LEU A 141 5.58 -19.19 -0.08
C LEU A 141 4.40 -18.66 0.75
N PHE A 142 3.40 -18.06 0.12
CA PHE A 142 2.23 -17.49 0.80
C PHE A 142 1.09 -18.49 0.96
N SER A 143 1.31 -19.77 0.63
CA SER A 143 0.30 -20.83 0.79
C SER A 143 0.17 -21.27 2.24
N THR A 144 -1.03 -21.73 2.64
CA THR A 144 -1.28 -22.32 3.97
C THR A 144 -0.30 -23.45 4.28
N LYS A 145 0.08 -24.24 3.27
CA LYS A 145 1.08 -25.30 3.41
C LYS A 145 2.44 -24.73 3.83
N SER A 146 2.95 -23.73 3.12
CA SER A 146 4.27 -23.15 3.43
C SER A 146 4.30 -22.44 4.78
N LEU A 147 3.19 -21.79 5.17
CA LEU A 147 3.03 -21.22 6.50
C LEU A 147 3.11 -22.28 7.60
N ARG A 148 2.39 -23.41 7.44
CA ARG A 148 2.44 -24.53 8.39
C ARG A 148 3.83 -25.17 8.48
N GLU A 149 4.54 -25.29 7.35
CA GLU A 149 5.92 -25.80 7.32
C GLU A 149 6.92 -24.91 8.09
N ASN A 150 6.59 -23.64 8.35
CA ASN A 150 7.43 -22.73 9.12
C ASN A 150 6.75 -22.21 10.41
N GLU A 151 5.69 -22.87 10.84
CA GLU A 151 4.82 -22.38 11.90
C GLU A 151 5.59 -22.19 13.22
N GLN A 152 6.46 -23.12 13.59
CA GLN A 152 7.24 -23.03 14.83
C GLN A 152 8.13 -21.78 14.88
N ALA A 153 8.74 -21.39 13.76
CA ALA A 153 9.60 -20.22 13.71
C ALA A 153 8.79 -18.91 13.84
N ILE A 154 7.59 -18.87 13.25
CA ILE A 154 6.66 -17.74 13.40
C ILE A 154 6.17 -17.66 14.86
N TRP A 155 5.82 -18.78 15.49
CA TRP A 155 5.48 -18.82 16.91
C TRP A 155 6.61 -18.33 17.80
N GLY A 156 7.87 -18.64 17.45
CA GLY A 156 9.03 -18.08 18.16
C GLY A 156 9.05 -16.55 18.18
N CYS A 157 8.65 -15.89 17.08
CA CYS A 157 8.52 -14.43 17.04
C CYS A 157 7.41 -13.93 17.98
N VAL A 158 6.28 -14.65 18.03
CA VAL A 158 5.17 -14.35 18.94
C VAL A 158 5.58 -14.53 20.40
N ASP A 159 6.31 -15.59 20.72
CA ASP A 159 6.84 -15.85 22.06
C ASP A 159 7.77 -14.73 22.52
N CYS A 160 8.65 -14.26 21.64
CA CYS A 160 9.48 -13.08 21.89
C CYS A 160 8.62 -11.84 22.19
N MET A 161 7.56 -11.60 21.42
CA MET A 161 6.68 -10.44 21.62
C MET A 161 5.94 -10.54 22.97
N VAL A 162 5.44 -11.72 23.31
CA VAL A 162 4.76 -11.99 24.60
C VAL A 162 5.73 -11.81 25.77
N ASN A 163 6.97 -12.27 25.64
CA ASN A 163 7.99 -12.09 26.67
C ASN A 163 8.33 -10.61 26.85
N ARG A 164 8.51 -9.86 25.76
CA ARG A 164 8.68 -8.40 25.83
C ARG A 164 7.51 -7.71 26.52
N LEU A 165 6.27 -8.08 26.19
CA LEU A 165 5.07 -7.56 26.86
C LEU A 165 5.06 -7.84 28.36
N LYS A 166 5.44 -9.05 28.78
CA LYS A 166 5.54 -9.40 30.21
C LYS A 166 6.59 -8.55 30.93
N GLU A 167 7.73 -8.29 30.30
CA GLU A 167 8.76 -7.41 30.87
C GLU A 167 8.30 -5.95 30.94
N GLU A 168 7.69 -5.42 29.89
CA GLU A 168 7.16 -4.06 29.87
C GLU A 168 6.02 -3.88 30.89
N ALA A 169 5.16 -4.90 31.09
CA ALA A 169 4.10 -4.88 32.08
C ALA A 169 4.61 -4.68 33.52
N LYS A 170 5.81 -5.19 33.86
CA LYS A 170 6.45 -4.96 35.17
C LYS A 170 6.74 -3.48 35.44
N THR A 171 6.94 -2.69 34.39
CA THR A 171 7.21 -1.25 34.51
C THR A 171 5.97 -0.44 34.86
N LYS A 172 4.76 -1.01 34.67
CA LYS A 172 3.45 -0.33 34.82
C LYS A 172 3.29 0.94 33.98
N ARG A 173 4.08 1.08 32.91
CA ARG A 173 3.96 2.18 31.93
C ARG A 173 3.09 1.76 30.75
N PRO A 174 2.46 2.71 30.03
CA PRO A 174 1.79 2.42 28.77
C PRO A 174 2.76 1.80 27.76
N VAL A 175 2.28 0.79 27.03
CA VAL A 175 3.01 0.12 25.95
C VAL A 175 2.59 0.71 24.61
N ASN A 176 3.55 1.04 23.75
CA ASN A 176 3.28 1.43 22.38
C ASN A 176 2.95 0.18 21.55
N VAL A 177 1.66 -0.16 21.47
CA VAL A 177 1.20 -1.36 20.75
C VAL A 177 1.49 -1.31 19.25
N LEU A 178 1.53 -0.14 18.60
CA LEU A 178 1.86 -0.06 17.18
C LEU A 178 3.33 -0.42 16.93
N ASN A 179 4.23 0.09 17.77
CA ASN A 179 5.64 -0.28 17.69
C ASN A 179 5.84 -1.78 17.88
N LEU A 180 5.21 -2.33 18.92
CA LEU A 180 5.30 -3.75 19.25
C LEU A 180 4.78 -4.65 18.12
N THR A 181 3.64 -4.30 17.51
CA THR A 181 3.06 -5.12 16.43
C THR A 181 3.79 -4.93 15.11
N ARG A 182 4.36 -3.74 14.81
CA ARG A 182 5.30 -3.56 13.71
C ARG A 182 6.57 -4.41 13.92
N SER A 183 7.09 -4.49 15.15
CA SER A 183 8.22 -5.37 15.49
C SER A 183 7.90 -6.84 15.22
N LEU A 184 6.75 -7.35 15.67
CA LEU A 184 6.32 -8.72 15.36
C LEU A 184 6.15 -8.93 13.86
N ALA A 185 5.59 -7.95 13.15
CA ALA A 185 5.31 -8.05 11.73
C ALA A 185 6.60 -8.19 10.89
N VAL A 186 7.62 -7.35 11.15
CA VAL A 186 8.90 -7.46 10.44
C VAL A 186 9.61 -8.78 10.73
N ASP A 187 9.61 -9.23 11.99
CA ASP A 187 10.24 -10.49 12.40
C ASP A 187 9.53 -11.69 11.78
N ALA A 188 8.19 -11.70 11.77
CA ALA A 188 7.42 -12.77 11.16
C ALA A 188 7.63 -12.83 9.64
N VAL A 189 7.63 -11.68 8.96
CA VAL A 189 7.83 -11.63 7.50
C VAL A 189 9.24 -12.09 7.12
N SER A 190 10.26 -11.61 7.85
CA SER A 190 11.65 -11.92 7.53
C SER A 190 11.96 -13.38 7.88
N THR A 191 11.51 -13.86 9.04
CA THR A 191 11.67 -15.25 9.47
C THR A 191 11.00 -16.22 8.51
N HIS A 192 9.82 -15.88 7.98
CA HIS A 192 9.11 -16.75 7.07
C HIS A 192 9.66 -16.74 5.65
N LEU A 193 9.77 -15.54 5.06
CA LEU A 193 10.10 -15.39 3.64
C LEU A 193 11.60 -15.44 3.38
N PHE A 194 12.41 -14.92 4.30
CA PHE A 194 13.86 -14.82 4.14
C PHE A 194 14.61 -15.91 4.90
N ARG A 195 13.96 -16.56 5.89
CA ARG A 195 14.60 -17.49 6.85
C ARG A 195 15.73 -16.82 7.64
N GLU A 196 15.64 -15.50 7.76
CA GLU A 196 16.56 -14.64 8.51
C GLU A 196 15.69 -13.70 9.35
N ASN A 197 15.84 -13.73 10.68
CA ASN A 197 15.07 -12.85 11.57
C ASN A 197 15.66 -11.44 11.55
N TYR A 198 14.81 -10.40 11.53
CA TYR A 198 15.23 -9.01 11.64
C TYR A 198 15.55 -8.62 13.10
N ASP A 199 15.00 -9.36 14.07
CA ASP A 199 15.13 -9.16 15.52
C ASP A 199 14.53 -7.84 16.04
N GLY A 200 13.52 -7.32 15.36
CA GLY A 200 12.80 -6.10 15.69
C GLY A 200 12.06 -6.14 17.02
N VAL A 201 11.60 -7.31 17.47
CA VAL A 201 10.99 -7.47 18.80
C VAL A 201 12.03 -7.30 19.90
N SER A 202 13.28 -7.70 19.67
CA SER A 202 14.39 -7.63 20.63
C SER A 202 14.97 -6.22 20.78
N GLU A 203 14.61 -5.29 19.90
CA GLU A 203 15.05 -3.91 19.97
C GLU A 203 14.55 -3.21 21.25
N LYS A 204 15.47 -2.51 21.92
CA LYS A 204 15.19 -1.75 23.16
C LYS A 204 14.88 -0.28 22.91
N GLY A 205 14.91 0.16 21.66
CA GLY A 205 14.58 1.53 21.28
C GLY A 205 13.12 1.87 21.55
N PRO A 206 12.79 3.17 21.75
CA PRO A 206 11.41 3.62 21.88
C PRO A 206 10.60 3.46 20.58
N VAL A 207 11.31 3.40 19.44
CA VAL A 207 10.79 3.21 18.10
C VAL A 207 11.64 2.13 17.43
N LEU A 208 10.98 1.23 16.69
CA LEU A 208 11.58 0.17 15.91
C LEU A 208 12.42 0.77 14.78
N SER A 209 13.63 0.26 14.60
CA SER A 209 14.65 0.81 13.70
C SER A 209 14.23 0.89 12.22
N VAL A 210 13.33 0.00 11.76
CA VAL A 210 12.78 0.03 10.38
C VAL A 210 11.64 1.03 10.20
N SER A 211 11.15 1.66 11.28
CA SER A 211 9.94 2.49 11.20
C SER A 211 10.12 3.71 10.32
N ALA A 212 11.27 4.39 10.35
CA ALA A 212 11.49 5.57 9.53
C ALA A 212 11.60 5.24 8.02
N PHE A 213 12.17 4.07 7.67
CA PHE A 213 12.08 3.50 6.32
C PHE A 213 10.61 3.31 5.92
N VAL A 214 9.82 2.64 6.76
CA VAL A 214 8.39 2.39 6.51
C VAL A 214 7.61 3.70 6.34
N ASP A 215 7.76 4.62 7.29
CA ASP A 215 7.01 5.87 7.34
C ASP A 215 7.38 6.79 6.17
N ALA A 216 8.60 6.70 5.62
CA ALA A 216 8.99 7.41 4.40
C ALA A 216 8.20 6.92 3.17
N PHE A 217 8.08 5.61 2.98
CA PHE A 217 7.26 5.04 1.91
C PHE A 217 5.76 5.36 2.08
N VAL A 218 5.26 5.41 3.32
CA VAL A 218 3.88 5.87 3.60
C VAL A 218 3.73 7.37 3.25
N ALA A 219 4.71 8.21 3.60
CA ALA A 219 4.69 9.64 3.32
C ALA A 219 4.70 9.94 1.82
N VAL A 220 5.44 9.14 1.02
CA VAL A 220 5.43 9.14 -0.44
C VAL A 220 4.02 8.96 -1.01
N GLY A 221 3.12 8.27 -0.28
CA GLY A 221 1.71 8.11 -0.64
C GLY A 221 0.97 9.42 -0.94
N ARG A 222 1.39 10.54 -0.33
CA ARG A 222 0.82 11.89 -0.59
C ARG A 222 1.00 12.35 -2.04
N PHE A 223 1.97 11.80 -2.73
CA PHE A 223 2.30 12.10 -4.12
C PHE A 223 1.99 10.94 -5.06
N PHE A 224 1.38 9.86 -4.55
CA PHE A 224 1.20 8.61 -5.30
C PHE A 224 0.56 8.85 -6.66
N TYR A 225 -0.51 9.64 -6.74
CA TYR A 225 -1.26 9.86 -7.98
C TYR A 225 -0.62 10.85 -8.96
N LEU A 226 0.51 11.49 -8.60
CA LEU A 226 1.19 12.40 -9.51
C LEU A 226 1.76 11.66 -10.72
N PRO A 227 1.82 12.31 -11.90
CA PRO A 227 2.62 11.81 -13.01
C PRO A 227 4.06 11.55 -12.55
N ASN A 228 4.64 10.42 -12.94
CA ASN A 228 5.94 9.97 -12.43
C ASN A 228 7.06 11.02 -12.57
N ILE A 229 7.07 11.80 -13.66
CA ILE A 229 8.03 12.89 -13.83
C ILE A 229 7.91 13.92 -12.69
N ALA A 230 6.70 14.35 -12.35
CA ALA A 230 6.49 15.31 -11.26
C ALA A 230 6.85 14.69 -9.89
N PHE A 231 6.54 13.41 -9.69
CA PHE A 231 6.92 12.67 -8.50
C PHE A 231 8.43 12.67 -8.28
N VAL A 232 9.21 12.24 -9.28
CA VAL A 232 10.68 12.17 -9.21
C VAL A 232 11.30 13.54 -8.93
N TRP A 233 10.76 14.62 -9.53
CA TRP A 233 11.23 15.97 -9.25
C TRP A 233 10.95 16.42 -7.81
N ILE A 234 9.80 16.05 -7.26
CA ILE A 234 9.43 16.38 -5.87
C ILE A 234 10.31 15.60 -4.89
N GLU A 235 10.52 14.30 -5.14
CA GLU A 235 11.39 13.45 -4.33
C GLU A 235 12.81 14.00 -4.30
N TRP A 236 13.39 14.27 -5.48
CA TRP A 236 14.72 14.90 -5.60
C TRP A 236 14.82 16.23 -4.84
N ALA A 237 13.79 17.08 -4.95
CA ALA A 237 13.78 18.37 -4.26
C ALA A 237 13.67 18.19 -2.73
N ALA A 238 12.84 17.23 -2.28
CA ALA A 238 12.67 16.91 -0.87
C ALA A 238 13.96 16.37 -0.25
N GLU A 239 14.63 15.42 -0.90
CA GLU A 239 15.93 14.90 -0.47
C GLU A 239 16.99 16.01 -0.38
N ARG A 240 16.99 16.93 -1.35
CA ARG A 240 17.99 17.99 -1.42
C ARG A 240 17.80 19.08 -0.36
N TRP A 241 16.55 19.40 -0.01
CA TRP A 241 16.20 20.57 0.81
C TRP A 241 15.70 20.22 2.22
N ALA A 242 15.25 18.99 2.44
CA ALA A 242 14.75 18.51 3.73
C ALA A 242 15.28 17.10 4.06
N PRO A 243 16.63 16.91 4.10
CA PRO A 243 17.19 15.61 4.46
C PRO A 243 16.78 15.22 5.88
N ASN A 244 16.43 13.95 6.07
CA ASN A 244 16.08 13.41 7.37
C ASN A 244 17.05 12.29 7.74
N ARG A 245 17.96 12.60 8.67
CA ARG A 245 18.98 11.66 9.14
C ARG A 245 18.39 10.37 9.70
N GLU A 246 17.25 10.44 10.39
CA GLU A 246 16.60 9.24 10.93
C GLU A 246 16.11 8.31 9.80
N THR A 247 15.55 8.90 8.74
CA THR A 247 15.17 8.16 7.54
C THR A 247 16.39 7.58 6.83
N ASP A 248 17.46 8.36 6.66
CA ASP A 248 18.71 7.91 6.01
C ASP A 248 19.37 6.75 6.78
N ASP A 249 19.41 6.83 8.12
CA ASP A 249 19.96 5.81 8.99
C ASP A 249 19.11 4.52 8.92
N SER A 250 17.78 4.65 8.92
CA SER A 250 16.84 3.52 8.78
C SER A 250 16.92 2.85 7.41
N MET A 251 16.93 3.64 6.32
CA MET A 251 17.15 3.17 4.95
C MET A 251 18.48 2.40 4.85
N SER A 252 19.56 2.97 5.38
CA SER A 252 20.89 2.33 5.39
C SER A 252 20.92 1.00 6.16
N LEU A 253 20.13 0.88 7.23
CA LEU A 253 20.03 -0.34 8.02
C LEU A 253 19.31 -1.44 7.23
N VAL A 254 18.15 -1.13 6.64
CA VAL A 254 17.42 -2.07 5.77
C VAL A 254 18.29 -2.50 4.59
N ASP A 255 19.00 -1.56 3.97
CA ASP A 255 19.92 -1.82 2.87
C ASP A 255 21.02 -2.81 3.24
N LYS A 256 21.64 -2.62 4.41
CA LYS A 256 22.65 -3.55 4.94
C LYS A 256 22.06 -4.93 5.21
N PHE A 257 20.91 -4.99 5.89
CA PHE A 257 20.22 -6.25 6.18
C PHE A 257 19.92 -7.02 4.90
N VAL A 258 19.29 -6.36 3.92
CA VAL A 258 18.93 -6.96 2.63
C VAL A 258 20.16 -7.32 1.80
N ALA A 259 21.22 -6.50 1.81
CA ALA A 259 22.46 -6.80 1.11
C ALA A 259 23.16 -8.06 1.68
N THR A 260 23.24 -8.18 3.00
CA THR A 260 23.77 -9.38 3.66
C THR A 260 22.90 -10.61 3.37
N LEU A 261 21.58 -10.47 3.48
CA LEU A 261 20.63 -11.54 3.18
C LEU A 261 20.81 -12.07 1.75
N VAL A 262 20.80 -11.19 0.76
CA VAL A 262 20.92 -11.59 -0.66
C VAL A 262 22.32 -12.14 -0.94
N GLY A 263 23.37 -11.54 -0.39
CA GLY A 263 24.75 -12.01 -0.56
C GLY A 263 25.01 -13.41 0.02
N ASN A 264 24.27 -13.80 1.05
CA ASN A 264 24.32 -15.13 1.64
C ASN A 264 23.34 -16.13 1.00
N THR A 265 22.44 -15.67 0.12
CA THR A 265 21.42 -16.50 -0.52
C THR A 265 21.93 -17.06 -1.84
N THR A 266 21.66 -18.35 -2.09
CA THR A 266 21.93 -18.97 -3.39
C THR A 266 20.64 -19.20 -4.17
N SER A 267 20.75 -19.34 -5.50
CA SER A 267 19.61 -19.71 -6.37
C SER A 267 19.02 -21.09 -6.10
N LYS A 268 19.66 -21.92 -5.27
CA LYS A 268 19.12 -23.21 -4.81
C LYS A 268 18.27 -23.07 -3.55
N SER A 269 18.31 -21.92 -2.89
CA SER A 269 17.51 -21.64 -1.70
C SER A 269 16.02 -21.60 -2.03
N THR A 270 15.20 -22.12 -1.13
CA THR A 270 13.74 -22.10 -1.26
C THR A 270 13.11 -20.81 -0.70
N THR A 271 13.92 -19.89 -0.18
CA THR A 271 13.49 -18.58 0.33
C THR A 271 13.03 -17.64 -0.78
N TYR A 272 12.39 -16.54 -0.40
CA TYR A 272 11.95 -15.50 -1.34
C TYR A 272 13.10 -14.99 -2.24
N PRO A 273 14.24 -14.50 -1.70
CA PRO A 273 15.37 -14.10 -2.55
C PRO A 273 15.92 -15.28 -3.37
N GLY A 274 15.99 -16.49 -2.81
CA GLY A 274 16.50 -17.68 -3.52
C GLY A 274 15.69 -18.03 -4.76
N ARG A 275 14.36 -17.99 -4.65
CA ARG A 275 13.44 -18.24 -5.76
C ARG A 275 13.51 -17.18 -6.85
N LEU A 276 13.73 -15.92 -6.49
CA LEU A 276 13.92 -14.84 -7.45
C LEU A 276 15.28 -14.96 -8.17
N LEU A 277 16.35 -15.30 -7.46
CA LEU A 277 17.65 -15.62 -8.06
C LEU A 277 17.56 -16.82 -9.01
N ALA A 278 16.77 -17.84 -8.66
CA ALA A 278 16.58 -19.05 -9.47
C ALA A 278 15.98 -18.79 -10.85
N ILE A 279 15.16 -17.74 -10.98
CA ILE A 279 14.57 -17.32 -12.26
C ILE A 279 15.42 -16.27 -13.00
N GLY A 280 16.64 -16.01 -12.52
CA GLY A 280 17.64 -15.18 -13.20
C GLY A 280 17.55 -13.68 -12.94
N LEU A 281 16.89 -13.23 -11.87
CA LEU A 281 16.94 -11.82 -11.47
C LEU A 281 18.34 -11.45 -10.95
N SER A 282 18.76 -10.20 -11.18
CA SER A 282 20.01 -9.68 -10.62
C SER A 282 19.90 -9.48 -9.12
N ASP A 283 21.04 -9.53 -8.41
CA ASP A 283 21.09 -9.25 -6.97
C ASP A 283 20.47 -7.90 -6.62
N SER A 284 20.71 -6.86 -7.43
CA SER A 284 20.12 -5.53 -7.22
C SER A 284 18.59 -5.54 -7.28
N GLU A 285 18.01 -6.26 -8.24
CA GLU A 285 16.56 -6.40 -8.36
C GLU A 285 16.00 -7.23 -7.21
N VAL A 286 16.67 -8.32 -6.82
CA VAL A 286 16.25 -9.15 -5.68
C VAL A 286 16.27 -8.35 -4.38
N ARG A 287 17.27 -7.48 -4.17
CA ARG A 287 17.31 -6.57 -3.02
C ARG A 287 16.11 -5.62 -3.02
N ALA A 288 15.79 -4.98 -4.15
CA ALA A 288 14.61 -4.11 -4.26
C ALA A 288 13.30 -4.86 -3.92
N GLN A 289 13.15 -6.11 -4.38
CA GLN A 289 11.98 -6.95 -4.07
C GLN A 289 11.91 -7.32 -2.58
N CYS A 290 13.05 -7.49 -1.90
CA CYS A 290 13.09 -7.75 -0.47
C CYS A 290 12.74 -6.50 0.35
N LYS A 291 13.23 -5.32 -0.05
CA LYS A 291 12.88 -4.03 0.57
C LYS A 291 11.36 -3.76 0.48
N ASP A 292 10.76 -4.00 -0.69
CA ASP A 292 9.31 -3.90 -0.91
C ASP A 292 8.52 -4.80 0.05
N LEU A 293 8.96 -6.04 0.25
CA LEU A 293 8.33 -6.95 1.21
C LEU A 293 8.50 -6.54 2.67
N ILE A 294 9.67 -6.02 3.06
CA ILE A 294 9.89 -5.50 4.41
C ILE A 294 8.94 -4.33 4.66
N PHE A 295 8.85 -3.38 3.72
CA PHE A 295 7.89 -2.27 3.79
C PHE A 295 6.45 -2.77 3.93
N ALA A 296 5.98 -3.55 2.95
CA ALA A 296 4.60 -3.98 2.86
C ALA A 296 4.18 -4.88 4.04
N GLY A 297 5.05 -5.78 4.47
CA GLY A 297 4.79 -6.74 5.53
C GLY A 297 4.76 -6.12 6.92
N THR A 298 5.60 -5.10 7.16
CA THR A 298 5.76 -4.47 8.47
C THR A 298 4.56 -3.60 8.82
N ASP A 299 4.23 -2.63 7.96
CA ASP A 299 3.23 -1.62 8.33
C ASP A 299 1.82 -2.19 8.34
N SER A 300 1.46 -2.90 7.27
CA SER A 300 0.08 -3.37 7.09
C SER A 300 -0.32 -4.35 8.20
N THR A 301 0.49 -5.38 8.44
CA THR A 301 0.27 -6.36 9.50
C THR A 301 0.37 -5.72 10.88
N GLY A 302 1.36 -4.84 11.10
CA GLY A 302 1.52 -4.11 12.36
C GLY A 302 0.30 -3.26 12.70
N MET A 303 -0.20 -2.48 11.75
CA MET A 303 -1.38 -1.63 11.90
C MET A 303 -2.66 -2.46 12.12
N ASN A 304 -2.83 -3.56 11.38
CA ASN A 304 -3.96 -4.48 11.57
C ASN A 304 -3.99 -5.04 12.99
N LEU A 305 -2.87 -5.58 13.47
CA LEU A 305 -2.76 -6.13 14.82
C LEU A 305 -2.93 -5.05 15.89
N ALA A 306 -2.32 -3.88 15.72
CA ALA A 306 -2.49 -2.76 16.66
C ALA A 306 -3.96 -2.33 16.75
N THR A 307 -4.66 -2.29 15.62
CA THR A 307 -6.10 -1.96 15.56
C THR A 307 -6.93 -3.00 16.30
N ILE A 308 -6.64 -4.29 16.11
CA ILE A 308 -7.31 -5.40 16.81
C ILE A 308 -7.07 -5.28 18.32
N MET A 309 -5.81 -5.15 18.75
CA MET A 309 -5.45 -5.04 20.17
C MET A 309 -6.12 -3.83 20.82
N ARG A 310 -6.03 -2.65 20.18
CA ARG A 310 -6.69 -1.43 20.65
C ARG A 310 -8.19 -1.61 20.78
N SER A 311 -8.83 -2.24 19.79
CA SER A 311 -10.28 -2.46 19.79
C SER A 311 -10.71 -3.42 20.90
N LEU A 312 -9.93 -4.48 21.17
CA LEU A 312 -10.20 -5.40 22.28
C LEU A 312 -10.00 -4.73 23.64
N VAL A 313 -8.98 -3.89 23.80
CA VAL A 313 -8.75 -3.13 25.05
C VAL A 313 -9.89 -2.15 25.33
N LEU A 314 -10.42 -1.49 24.31
CA LEU A 314 -11.54 -0.55 24.44
C LEU A 314 -12.91 -1.24 24.63
N HIS A 315 -12.98 -2.56 24.41
CA HIS A 315 -14.21 -3.35 24.54
C HIS A 315 -13.95 -4.61 25.38
N PRO A 316 -13.82 -4.47 26.71
CA PRO A 316 -13.48 -5.58 27.61
C PRO A 316 -14.44 -6.77 27.51
N GLU A 317 -15.72 -6.53 27.21
CA GLU A 317 -16.73 -7.57 27.00
C GLU A 317 -16.39 -8.46 25.78
N LYS A 318 -15.88 -7.86 24.70
CA LYS A 318 -15.47 -8.59 23.50
C LYS A 318 -14.18 -9.36 23.73
N TYR A 319 -13.24 -8.77 24.47
CA TYR A 319 -12.01 -9.45 24.89
C TYR A 319 -12.30 -10.66 25.78
N GLN A 320 -13.19 -10.51 26.76
CA GLN A 320 -13.57 -11.59 27.67
C GLN A 320 -14.22 -12.75 26.90
N ARG A 321 -15.12 -12.46 25.96
CA ARG A 321 -15.70 -13.48 25.07
C ARG A 321 -14.65 -14.22 24.24
N LEU A 322 -13.64 -13.50 23.72
CA LEU A 322 -12.54 -14.12 22.97
C LEU A 322 -11.73 -15.06 23.87
N LYS A 323 -11.41 -14.60 25.07
CA LYS A 323 -10.68 -15.41 26.06
C LYS A 323 -11.46 -16.66 26.46
N GLU A 324 -12.78 -16.56 26.63
CA GLU A 324 -13.64 -17.70 26.92
C GLU A 324 -13.67 -18.73 25.79
N GLU A 325 -13.70 -18.30 24.53
CA GLU A 325 -13.60 -19.22 23.38
C GLU A 325 -12.26 -19.97 23.40
N PHE A 326 -11.15 -19.28 23.63
CA PHE A 326 -9.83 -19.91 23.72
C PHE A 326 -9.72 -20.89 24.89
N ASN A 327 -10.19 -20.50 26.09
CA ASN A 327 -10.14 -21.35 27.26
C ASN A 327 -10.97 -22.63 27.05
N LYS A 328 -12.21 -22.49 26.53
CA LYS A 328 -13.06 -23.63 26.21
C LYS A 328 -12.42 -24.57 25.20
N ASN A 329 -11.75 -24.03 24.18
CA ASN A 329 -11.04 -24.85 23.20
C ASN A 329 -9.83 -25.56 23.82
N ALA A 330 -9.08 -24.88 24.70
CA ALA A 330 -7.95 -25.47 25.41
C ALA A 330 -8.39 -26.58 26.38
N ASP A 331 -9.54 -26.42 27.05
CA ASP A 331 -10.11 -27.41 27.97
C ASP A 331 -10.48 -28.75 27.28
N LEU A 332 -10.61 -28.76 25.94
CA LEU A 332 -10.81 -29.98 25.15
C LEU A 332 -9.55 -30.85 25.06
N GLY A 333 -8.37 -30.32 25.41
CA GLY A 333 -7.11 -31.06 25.40
C GLY A 333 -6.81 -31.66 24.02
N PRO A 334 -6.71 -33.00 23.86
CA PRO A 334 -6.47 -33.65 22.57
C PRO A 334 -7.52 -33.34 21.50
N ASP A 335 -8.75 -33.00 21.90
CA ASP A 335 -9.87 -32.70 21.00
C ASP A 335 -9.97 -31.20 20.65
N ALA A 336 -8.97 -30.40 21.05
CA ALA A 336 -8.91 -28.98 20.73
C ALA A 336 -8.87 -28.75 19.22
N GLN A 337 -9.63 -27.76 18.76
CA GLN A 337 -9.65 -27.34 17.37
C GLN A 337 -8.43 -26.46 17.06
N ASP A 338 -8.02 -26.47 15.78
CA ASP A 338 -7.08 -25.48 15.24
C ASP A 338 -7.60 -24.07 15.54
N ALA A 339 -6.73 -23.18 16.01
CA ALA A 339 -7.12 -21.80 16.32
C ALA A 339 -7.76 -21.09 15.13
N GLN A 340 -7.36 -21.43 13.90
CA GLN A 340 -7.96 -20.89 12.68
C GLN A 340 -9.41 -21.34 12.45
N ALA A 341 -9.88 -22.39 13.12
CA ALA A 341 -11.25 -22.85 13.06
C ALA A 341 -12.17 -22.13 14.07
N LEU A 342 -11.61 -21.40 15.04
CA LEU A 342 -12.38 -20.73 16.08
C LEU A 342 -13.22 -19.58 15.49
N PRO A 343 -14.57 -19.63 15.61
CA PRO A 343 -15.44 -18.73 14.88
C PRO A 343 -15.36 -17.28 15.40
N TYR A 344 -15.25 -17.07 16.72
CA TYR A 344 -15.18 -15.72 17.27
C TYR A 344 -13.81 -15.09 17.08
N LEU A 345 -12.70 -15.84 17.17
CA LEU A 345 -11.38 -15.37 16.74
C LEU A 345 -11.41 -14.90 15.27
N ASN A 346 -11.98 -15.71 14.38
CA ASN A 346 -12.14 -15.34 12.97
C ASN A 346 -12.97 -14.05 12.80
N ALA A 347 -14.04 -13.89 13.57
CA ALA A 347 -14.85 -12.68 13.56
C ALA A 347 -14.06 -11.45 14.06
N VAL A 348 -13.26 -11.60 15.12
CA VAL A 348 -12.38 -10.54 15.64
C VAL A 348 -11.34 -10.13 14.60
N VAL A 349 -10.70 -11.09 13.92
CA VAL A 349 -9.73 -10.78 12.85
C VAL A 349 -10.41 -10.08 11.68
N LYS A 350 -11.55 -10.60 11.19
CA LYS A 350 -12.29 -9.99 10.07
C LYS A 350 -12.78 -8.58 10.39
N GLU A 351 -13.33 -8.36 11.59
CA GLU A 351 -13.79 -7.04 12.02
C GLU A 351 -12.59 -6.09 12.24
N GLY A 352 -11.48 -6.61 12.75
CA GLY A 352 -10.22 -5.90 12.83
C GLY A 352 -9.74 -5.42 11.47
N LEU A 353 -9.74 -6.27 10.46
CA LEU A 353 -9.38 -5.91 9.07
C LEU A 353 -10.39 -4.95 8.44
N ARG A 354 -11.69 -5.08 8.73
CA ARG A 354 -12.72 -4.16 8.25
C ARG A 354 -12.55 -2.75 8.82
N LEU A 355 -12.12 -2.65 10.07
CA LEU A 355 -11.88 -1.38 10.76
C LEU A 355 -10.48 -0.82 10.51
N SER A 356 -9.50 -1.69 10.23
CA SER A 356 -8.13 -1.27 10.04
C SER A 356 -7.99 -0.54 8.72
N MET A 357 -7.54 0.71 8.82
CA MET A 357 -7.12 1.52 7.69
C MET A 357 -5.63 1.33 7.44
N ALA A 358 -5.17 0.08 7.39
CA ALA A 358 -3.75 -0.24 7.19
C ALA A 358 -3.19 0.36 5.88
N ASN A 359 -4.03 0.51 4.86
CA ASN A 359 -3.70 1.25 3.67
C ASN A 359 -4.96 1.98 3.14
N PRO A 360 -5.27 3.19 3.64
CA PRO A 360 -6.50 3.90 3.32
C PRO A 360 -6.35 4.69 2.02
N THR A 361 -5.97 4.00 0.96
CA THR A 361 -5.70 4.59 -0.36
C THR A 361 -6.48 3.86 -1.44
N ARG A 362 -6.83 4.58 -2.50
CA ARG A 362 -7.38 3.94 -3.70
C ARG A 362 -6.30 3.17 -4.43
N LEU A 363 -6.70 2.05 -5.03
CA LEU A 363 -5.82 1.20 -5.86
C LEU A 363 -6.22 1.35 -7.34
N PRO A 364 -5.72 2.39 -8.05
CA PRO A 364 -6.21 2.76 -9.37
C PRO A 364 -5.80 1.74 -10.44
N HIS A 365 -6.78 1.28 -11.19
CA HIS A 365 -6.57 0.40 -12.34
C HIS A 365 -7.17 1.02 -13.60
N VAL A 366 -6.62 0.65 -14.76
CA VAL A 366 -7.00 1.19 -16.06
C VAL A 366 -8.04 0.28 -16.69
N VAL A 367 -9.20 0.84 -17.03
CA VAL A 367 -10.23 0.12 -17.78
C VAL A 367 -9.64 -0.35 -19.12
N PRO A 368 -9.75 -1.63 -19.49
CA PRO A 368 -9.24 -2.14 -20.77
C PRO A 368 -9.84 -1.41 -21.98
N ALA A 369 -9.18 -1.48 -23.13
CA ALA A 369 -9.60 -0.78 -24.36
C ALA A 369 -11.03 -1.14 -24.83
N GLY A 370 -11.54 -2.32 -24.47
CA GLY A 370 -12.92 -2.74 -24.75
C GLY A 370 -13.99 -2.09 -23.86
N GLY A 371 -13.58 -1.24 -22.91
CA GLY A 371 -14.47 -0.68 -21.91
C GLY A 371 -14.86 -1.68 -20.83
N TRP A 372 -15.68 -1.21 -19.90
CA TRP A 372 -16.31 -2.04 -18.87
C TRP A 372 -17.72 -1.51 -18.61
N THR A 373 -18.68 -2.41 -18.54
CA THR A 373 -20.07 -2.10 -18.16
C THR A 373 -20.25 -2.65 -16.75
N PHE A 374 -20.63 -1.76 -15.85
CA PHE A 374 -20.91 -2.04 -14.44
C PHE A 374 -22.42 -2.03 -14.21
#